data_AF-F0YHM4-F1
#
_entry.id   AF-F0YHM4-F1
#
_cell.length_a   1.000
_cell.length_b   1.000
_cell.length_c   1.000
_cell.angle_alpha   90.00
_cell.angle_beta   90.00
_cell.angle_gamma   90.00
#
_symmetry.space_group_name_H-M   'P 1'
#
loop_
_entity.id
_entity.type
_entity.pdbx_description
1 polymer ?
#
loop_
_entity_poly.entity_id
_entity_poly.type
_entity_poly.pdbx_seq_one_letter_code
_entity_poly.pdbx_strand_id
1 'polypeptide(L)'
;MAPGGHPMHRANATARAAFKASLPTIRDYAESPGIPSCACKMVLGRPCGGAARLTAADAAEAVRRVTEDFLFVGSQDHFRASVALAHAMLAPGLPPDYAKQVETTSARHGYTRADRDAAVANLTGYVDACDEALYAAGLALFEARCAKYGVPVDGNAHESWKGERPPEARETDAARLERRSAKRARAEARERLKRDAAGARGGSSVWTRTAPGFERRDHCARGAAWIREECKRDAAA
;
A
#
# COMPACT_ATOMS: atom_id res chain seq x y z
N MET A 1 3.56 23.12 21.52
CA MET A 1 4.01 21.87 20.87
C MET A 1 3.30 21.76 19.53
N ALA A 2 4.03 21.81 18.41
CA ALA A 2 3.43 21.58 17.10
C ALA A 2 3.07 20.09 16.96
N PRO A 3 1.97 19.72 16.27
CA PRO A 3 1.66 18.34 15.94
C PRO A 3 2.67 17.85 14.88
N GLY A 4 3.87 17.49 15.34
CA GLY A 4 5.03 17.12 14.54
C GLY A 4 4.92 15.70 13.99
N GLY A 5 4.06 15.50 12.98
CA GLY A 5 4.25 14.39 12.04
C GLY A 5 5.48 14.66 11.16
N HIS A 6 6.13 13.61 10.64
CA HIS A 6 7.18 13.79 9.64
C HIS A 6 6.65 14.69 8.51
N PRO A 7 7.42 15.68 8.03
CA PRO A 7 7.00 16.55 6.93
C PRO A 7 6.58 15.79 5.65
N MET A 8 6.93 14.50 5.54
CA MET A 8 6.70 13.66 4.37
C MET A 8 5.26 13.24 4.14
N HIS A 9 4.42 13.17 5.18
CA HIS A 9 3.05 12.63 5.03
C HIS A 9 2.09 13.59 4.31
N ARG A 10 2.44 14.89 4.25
CA ARG A 10 1.76 15.94 3.48
C ARG A 10 2.68 16.60 2.43
N ALA A 11 3.92 16.15 2.31
CA ALA A 11 4.84 16.66 1.31
C ALA A 11 4.34 16.33 -0.09
N ASN A 12 4.33 17.34 -0.96
CA ASN A 12 4.16 17.12 -2.39
C ASN A 12 5.35 16.32 -2.95
N ALA A 13 5.21 15.82 -4.19
CA ALA A 13 6.24 14.99 -4.82
C ALA A 13 7.63 15.64 -4.82
N THR A 14 7.70 16.96 -5.01
CA THR A 14 8.94 17.75 -5.00
C THR A 14 9.64 17.69 -3.65
N ALA A 15 8.93 17.92 -2.55
CA ALA A 15 9.51 17.86 -1.21
C ALA A 15 9.99 16.43 -0.84
N ARG A 16 9.28 15.39 -1.29
CA ARG A 16 9.73 14.00 -1.12
C ARG A 16 10.99 13.70 -1.96
N ALA A 17 11.09 14.26 -3.16
CA ALA A 17 12.27 14.11 -4.01
C ALA A 17 13.49 14.83 -3.40
N ALA A 18 13.31 16.05 -2.90
CA ALA A 18 14.36 16.81 -2.23
C ALA A 18 14.86 16.09 -0.97
N PHE A 19 13.96 15.58 -0.13
CA PHE A 19 14.31 14.80 1.05
C PHE A 19 15.10 13.52 0.70
N LYS A 20 14.69 12.80 -0.35
CA LYS A 20 15.45 11.65 -0.83
C LYS A 20 16.82 12.05 -1.35
N ALA A 21 16.92 13.17 -2.08
CA ALA A 21 18.20 13.66 -2.59
C ALA A 21 19.14 14.12 -1.46
N SER A 22 18.62 14.53 -0.30
CA SER A 22 19.44 14.87 0.87
C SER A 22 19.96 13.66 1.66
N LEU A 23 19.57 12.43 1.29
CA LEU A 23 19.93 11.20 1.99
C LEU A 23 20.63 10.27 0.97
N PRO A 24 21.94 10.47 0.74
CA PRO A 24 22.64 9.84 -0.38
C PRO A 24 22.75 8.31 -0.24
N THR A 25 22.67 7.79 0.98
CA THR A 25 22.69 6.35 1.25
C THR A 25 21.40 5.86 1.91
N ILE A 26 21.14 4.55 1.81
CA ILE A 26 20.05 3.91 2.54
C ILE A 26 20.24 3.98 4.06
N ARG A 27 21.50 4.04 4.53
CA ARG A 27 21.82 4.22 5.94
C ARG A 27 21.40 5.60 6.44
N ASP A 28 21.72 6.65 5.70
CA ASP A 28 21.28 8.01 6.03
C ASP A 28 19.76 8.08 6.14
N TYR A 29 19.05 7.37 5.25
CA TYR A 29 17.61 7.24 5.32
C TYR A 29 17.13 6.49 6.58
N ALA A 30 17.74 5.35 6.90
CA ALA A 30 17.39 4.56 8.08
C ALA A 30 17.62 5.35 9.40
N GLU A 31 18.71 6.11 9.47
CA GLU A 31 19.08 6.92 10.64
C GLU A 31 18.34 8.27 10.70
N SER A 32 17.64 8.67 9.63
CA SER A 32 16.91 9.94 9.57
C SER A 32 15.85 10.04 10.67
N PRO A 33 15.70 11.20 11.35
CA PRO A 33 14.72 11.39 12.41
C PRO A 33 13.31 10.93 12.01
N GLY A 34 12.75 10.05 12.83
CA GLY A 34 11.40 9.51 12.66
C GLY A 34 11.31 8.22 11.84
N ILE A 35 12.35 7.85 11.10
CA ILE A 35 12.42 6.58 10.36
C ILE A 35 12.65 5.37 11.28
N PRO A 36 13.59 5.41 12.26
CA PRO A 36 13.82 4.27 13.14
C PRO A 36 12.55 3.82 13.87
N SER A 37 12.45 2.51 14.05
CA SER A 37 11.40 1.80 14.77
C SER A 37 10.01 2.03 14.18
N CYS A 38 9.93 2.10 12.84
CA CYS A 38 8.69 2.39 12.13
C CYS A 38 7.65 1.28 12.36
N ALA A 39 8.03 0.01 12.35
CA ALA A 39 7.08 -1.09 12.57
C ALA A 39 6.52 -1.07 14.00
N CYS A 40 7.39 -0.91 15.00
CA CYS A 40 6.98 -0.72 16.39
C CYS A 40 6.03 0.47 16.57
N LYS A 41 6.32 1.63 15.95
CA LYS A 41 5.41 2.79 15.99
C LYS A 41 4.03 2.44 15.46
N MET A 42 3.95 1.77 14.32
CA MET A 42 2.66 1.41 13.71
C MET A 42 1.85 0.46 14.60
N VAL A 43 2.47 -0.55 15.21
CA VAL A 43 1.81 -1.46 16.16
C VAL A 43 1.29 -0.71 17.39
N LEU A 44 2.01 0.31 17.84
CA LEU A 44 1.60 1.19 18.94
C LEU A 44 0.54 2.23 18.52
N GLY A 45 0.08 2.22 17.27
CA GLY A 45 -0.89 3.19 16.74
C GLY A 45 -0.29 4.58 16.45
N ARG A 46 1.03 4.67 16.30
CA ARG A 46 1.76 5.91 15.98
C ARG A 46 2.13 5.93 14.48
N PRO A 47 2.18 7.10 13.82
CA PRO A 47 2.55 7.18 12.40
C PRO A 47 3.98 6.68 12.13
N CYS A 48 4.17 5.87 11.08
CA CYS A 48 5.49 5.58 10.53
C CYS A 48 6.12 6.89 10.01
N GLY A 49 7.32 7.22 10.47
CA GLY A 49 7.94 8.53 10.27
C GLY A 49 7.73 9.51 11.43
N GLY A 50 6.85 9.23 12.39
CA GLY A 50 6.64 10.09 13.55
C GLY A 50 7.95 10.33 14.32
N ALA A 51 8.17 11.57 14.77
CA ALA A 51 9.40 11.97 15.47
C ALA A 51 9.57 11.34 16.87
N ALA A 52 8.56 10.59 17.35
CA ALA A 52 8.62 9.89 18.61
C ALA A 52 9.79 8.89 18.61
N ARG A 53 10.70 9.05 19.58
CA ARG A 53 11.72 8.05 19.91
C ARG A 53 11.08 7.01 20.82
N LEU A 54 11.25 5.74 20.47
CA LEU A 54 10.74 4.64 21.27
C LEU A 54 11.74 4.25 22.36
N THR A 55 11.19 3.82 23.49
CA THR A 55 11.93 3.24 24.60
C THR A 55 11.87 1.71 24.55
N ALA A 56 12.64 1.02 25.39
CA ALA A 56 12.53 -0.44 25.55
C ALA A 56 11.14 -0.88 26.01
N ALA A 57 10.46 -0.07 26.82
CA ALA A 57 9.09 -0.33 27.26
C ALA A 57 8.08 -0.22 26.10
N ASP A 58 8.28 0.73 25.17
CA ASP A 58 7.47 0.82 23.94
C ASP A 58 7.65 -0.44 23.07
N ALA A 59 8.89 -0.93 22.92
CA ALA A 59 9.18 -2.15 22.18
C ALA A 59 8.51 -3.38 22.82
N ALA A 60 8.60 -3.50 24.15
CA ALA A 60 7.94 -4.59 24.89
C ALA A 60 6.41 -4.56 24.73
N GLU A 61 5.79 -3.38 24.78
CA GLU A 61 4.35 -3.24 24.51
C GLU A 61 3.99 -3.57 23.06
N ALA A 62 4.82 -3.17 22.09
CA ALA A 62 4.61 -3.53 20.69
C ALA A 62 4.66 -5.05 20.48
N VAL A 63 5.65 -5.72 21.10
CA VAL A 63 5.76 -7.19 21.10
C VAL A 63 4.50 -7.81 21.71
N ARG A 64 4.08 -7.37 22.90
CA ARG A 64 2.86 -7.87 23.57
C ARG A 64 1.64 -7.77 22.66
N ARG A 65 1.42 -6.61 22.03
CA ARG A 65 0.31 -6.40 21.09
C ARG A 65 0.36 -7.40 19.95
N VAL A 66 1.51 -7.54 19.27
CA VAL A 66 1.64 -8.49 18.15
C VAL A 66 1.36 -9.92 18.59
N THR A 67 1.77 -10.32 19.80
CA THR A 67 1.59 -11.68 20.30
C THR A 67 0.18 -11.96 20.83
N GLU A 68 -0.49 -10.98 21.42
CA GLU A 68 -1.74 -11.17 22.17
C GLU A 68 -2.96 -10.56 21.48
N ASP A 69 -2.83 -9.40 20.85
CA ASP A 69 -3.97 -8.60 20.39
C ASP A 69 -4.25 -8.80 18.88
N PHE A 70 -3.24 -9.22 18.10
CA PHE A 70 -3.39 -9.43 16.66
C PHE A 70 -3.94 -10.83 16.32
N LEU A 71 -5.09 -10.84 15.65
CA LEU A 71 -5.73 -12.05 15.12
C LEU A 71 -4.82 -12.82 14.16
N PHE A 72 -4.08 -12.11 13.30
CA PHE A 72 -3.19 -12.68 12.30
C PHE A 72 -1.91 -11.85 12.20
N VAL A 73 -0.78 -12.54 12.02
CA VAL A 73 0.56 -11.95 11.81
C VAL A 73 1.22 -12.74 10.69
N GLY A 74 1.73 -12.04 9.68
CA GLY A 74 2.46 -12.63 8.57
C GLY A 74 3.82 -11.97 8.39
N SER A 75 4.68 -12.60 7.60
CA SER A 75 6.01 -12.12 7.25
C SER A 75 6.12 -11.83 5.74
N GLN A 76 6.73 -10.71 5.38
CA GLN A 76 7.02 -10.40 3.97
C GLN A 76 8.08 -11.34 3.39
N ASP A 77 9.04 -11.75 4.22
CA ASP A 77 10.03 -12.77 3.86
C ASP A 77 9.37 -14.12 3.57
N HIS A 78 8.19 -14.40 4.11
CA HIS A 78 7.44 -15.64 3.88
C HIS A 78 6.05 -15.32 3.34
N PHE A 79 5.99 -14.49 2.29
CA PHE A 79 4.72 -13.96 1.78
C PHE A 79 3.73 -15.07 1.37
N ARG A 80 4.22 -16.13 0.70
CA ARG A 80 3.40 -17.29 0.29
C ARG A 80 2.78 -17.99 1.49
N ALA A 81 3.62 -18.34 2.46
CA ALA A 81 3.17 -18.98 3.70
C ALA A 81 2.24 -18.06 4.51
N SER A 82 2.46 -16.74 4.50
CA SER A 82 1.57 -15.75 5.14
C SER A 82 0.17 -15.75 4.53
N VAL A 83 0.06 -15.74 3.20
CA VAL A 83 -1.25 -15.83 2.51
C VAL A 83 -1.93 -17.16 2.82
N ALA A 84 -1.19 -18.27 2.71
CA ALA A 84 -1.73 -19.60 3.02
C ALA A 84 -2.23 -19.71 4.47
N LEU A 85 -1.46 -19.18 5.44
CA LEU A 85 -1.84 -19.15 6.85
C LEU A 85 -3.09 -18.30 7.07
N ALA A 86 -3.19 -17.12 6.45
CA ALA A 86 -4.39 -16.29 6.56
C ALA A 86 -5.65 -17.03 6.08
N HIS A 87 -5.56 -17.75 4.95
CA HIS A 87 -6.66 -18.57 4.46
C HIS A 87 -7.02 -19.71 5.42
N ALA A 88 -6.01 -20.43 5.93
CA ALA A 88 -6.23 -21.53 6.89
C ALA A 88 -6.88 -21.05 8.20
N MET A 89 -6.52 -19.86 8.68
CA MET A 89 -7.03 -19.28 9.92
C MET A 89 -8.42 -18.64 9.76
N LEU A 90 -8.63 -17.87 8.69
CA LEU A 90 -9.75 -16.92 8.59
C LEU A 90 -10.83 -17.35 7.59
N ALA A 91 -10.52 -18.27 6.68
CA ALA A 91 -11.44 -18.72 5.65
C ALA A 91 -11.31 -20.24 5.39
N PRO A 92 -11.45 -21.08 6.45
CA PRO A 92 -11.34 -22.52 6.29
C PRO A 92 -12.38 -23.03 5.27
N GLY A 93 -11.94 -23.82 4.31
CA GLY A 93 -12.80 -24.42 3.28
C GLY A 93 -12.90 -23.66 1.96
N LEU A 94 -12.35 -22.45 1.85
CA LEU A 94 -12.20 -21.80 0.54
C LEU A 94 -10.98 -22.38 -0.19
N PRO A 95 -11.14 -22.91 -1.42
CA PRO A 95 -9.99 -23.36 -2.22
C PRO A 95 -9.11 -22.14 -2.48
N PRO A 96 -7.85 -22.18 -2.04
CA PRO A 96 -7.05 -20.97 -2.07
C PRO A 96 -6.52 -20.79 -3.51
N ASP A 97 -6.96 -19.73 -4.20
CA ASP A 97 -6.29 -19.24 -5.43
C ASP A 97 -5.13 -18.30 -5.03
N TYR A 98 -4.27 -18.80 -4.14
CA TYR A 98 -3.17 -18.02 -3.55
C TYR A 98 -2.04 -17.82 -4.55
N ALA A 99 -1.85 -18.73 -5.51
CA ALA A 99 -0.84 -18.61 -6.56
C ALA A 99 -1.00 -17.29 -7.34
N LYS A 100 -2.23 -16.94 -7.72
CA LYS A 100 -2.53 -15.69 -8.44
C LYS A 100 -2.30 -14.43 -7.59
N GLN A 101 -2.58 -14.49 -6.28
CA GLN A 101 -2.33 -13.37 -5.37
C GLN A 101 -0.82 -13.13 -5.15
N VAL A 102 -0.06 -14.22 -5.07
CA VAL A 102 1.40 -14.20 -4.91
C VAL A 102 2.09 -13.64 -6.16
N GLU A 103 1.68 -14.09 -7.35
CA GLU A 103 2.24 -13.65 -8.63
C GLU A 103 2.03 -12.15 -8.88
N THR A 104 0.82 -11.64 -8.61
CA THR A 104 0.48 -10.23 -8.83
C THR A 104 1.20 -9.26 -7.89
N THR A 105 1.64 -9.74 -6.72
CA THR A 105 2.36 -8.93 -5.73
C THR A 105 3.86 -8.92 -6.01
N SER A 106 4.43 -10.07 -6.39
CA SER A 106 5.86 -10.23 -6.67
C SER A 106 6.33 -9.38 -7.88
N ALA A 107 5.44 -9.09 -8.83
CA ALA A 107 5.76 -8.27 -10.00
C ALA A 107 6.06 -6.78 -9.69
N ARG A 108 5.76 -6.31 -8.47
CA ARG A 108 5.77 -4.86 -8.13
C ARG A 108 7.15 -4.30 -7.77
N HIS A 109 8.11 -5.14 -7.40
CA HIS A 109 9.43 -4.68 -7.00
C HIS A 109 10.37 -4.68 -8.20
N GLY A 110 10.79 -3.47 -8.60
CA GLY A 110 11.70 -3.25 -9.73
C GLY A 110 13.18 -3.27 -9.35
N TYR A 111 13.51 -3.69 -8.12
CA TYR A 111 14.89 -3.76 -7.64
C TYR A 111 15.50 -5.09 -8.05
N THR A 112 16.75 -5.05 -8.51
CA THR A 112 17.54 -6.24 -8.80
C THR A 112 18.15 -6.80 -7.51
N ARG A 113 18.62 -8.05 -7.57
CA ARG A 113 19.41 -8.65 -6.47
C ARG A 113 20.65 -7.81 -6.15
N ALA A 114 21.32 -7.28 -7.18
CA ALA A 114 22.48 -6.41 -7.00
C ALA A 114 22.12 -5.12 -6.25
N ASP A 115 20.98 -4.49 -6.57
CA ASP A 115 20.51 -3.29 -5.86
C ASP A 115 20.28 -3.57 -4.37
N ARG A 116 19.67 -4.73 -4.07
CA ARG A 116 19.44 -5.17 -2.69
C ARG A 116 20.75 -5.43 -1.96
N ASP A 117 21.65 -6.23 -2.56
CA ASP A 117 22.91 -6.60 -1.92
C ASP A 117 23.78 -5.36 -1.68
N ALA A 118 23.78 -4.40 -2.61
CA ALA A 118 24.40 -3.08 -2.41
C ALA A 118 23.74 -2.29 -1.27
N ALA A 119 22.41 -2.28 -1.17
CA ALA A 119 21.70 -1.61 -0.07
C ALA A 119 22.03 -2.26 1.28
N VAL A 120 22.05 -3.59 1.37
CA VAL A 120 22.39 -4.33 2.59
C VAL A 120 23.83 -4.06 3.01
N ALA A 121 24.78 -4.03 2.07
CA ALA A 121 26.17 -3.68 2.37
C ALA A 121 26.29 -2.27 3.00
N ASN A 122 25.48 -1.32 2.54
CA ASN A 122 25.44 0.04 3.10
C ASN A 122 24.83 0.09 4.52
N LEU A 123 24.04 -0.91 4.92
CA LEU A 123 23.42 -1.00 6.25
C LEU A 123 24.31 -1.73 7.28
N THR A 124 25.54 -2.10 6.92
CA THR A 124 26.43 -2.83 7.85
C THR A 124 26.61 -2.08 9.17
N GLY A 125 26.25 -2.74 10.28
CA GLY A 125 26.34 -2.20 11.64
C GLY A 125 25.17 -1.29 12.06
N TYR A 126 24.19 -1.04 11.19
CA TYR A 126 22.91 -0.44 11.59
C TYR A 126 22.04 -1.51 12.24
N VAL A 127 21.47 -1.22 13.41
CA VAL A 127 20.55 -2.11 14.13
C VAL A 127 19.39 -1.29 14.67
N ASP A 128 18.17 -1.67 14.30
CA ASP A 128 16.95 -1.07 14.84
C ASP A 128 16.40 -1.93 15.97
N ALA A 129 16.96 -1.79 17.18
CA ALA A 129 16.69 -2.72 18.28
C ALA A 129 15.19 -2.91 18.60
N CYS A 130 14.35 -1.89 18.39
CA CYS A 130 12.91 -2.02 18.60
C CYS A 130 12.25 -2.86 17.50
N ASP A 131 12.55 -2.58 16.23
CA ASP A 131 11.96 -3.34 15.11
C ASP A 131 12.53 -4.76 15.04
N GLU A 132 13.80 -4.99 15.43
CA GLU A 132 14.41 -6.32 15.55
C GLU A 132 13.68 -7.19 16.60
N ALA A 133 13.43 -6.64 17.80
CA ALA A 133 12.70 -7.36 18.84
C ALA A 133 11.27 -7.71 18.39
N LEU A 134 10.59 -6.76 17.73
CA LEU A 134 9.25 -6.96 17.19
C LEU A 134 9.24 -8.01 16.07
N TYR A 135 10.19 -7.94 15.14
CA TYR A 135 10.33 -8.87 14.03
C TYR A 135 10.57 -10.29 14.54
N ALA A 136 11.50 -10.48 15.48
CA ALA A 136 11.79 -11.78 16.07
C ALA A 136 10.55 -12.40 16.73
N ALA A 137 9.80 -11.62 17.52
CA ALA A 137 8.57 -12.09 18.17
C ALA A 137 7.46 -12.41 17.16
N GLY A 138 7.29 -11.54 16.15
CA GLY A 138 6.30 -11.73 15.09
C GLY A 138 6.59 -12.96 14.23
N LEU A 139 7.87 -13.20 13.90
CA LEU A 139 8.31 -14.37 13.14
C LEU A 139 8.10 -15.66 13.93
N ALA A 140 8.49 -15.70 15.21
CA ALA A 140 8.27 -16.88 16.06
C ALA A 140 6.78 -17.22 16.21
N LEU A 141 5.91 -16.21 16.38
CA LEU A 141 4.46 -16.41 16.41
C LEU A 141 3.92 -16.91 15.07
N PHE A 142 4.39 -16.34 13.97
CA PHE A 142 4.03 -16.75 12.62
C PHE A 142 4.39 -18.22 12.36
N GLU A 143 5.63 -18.63 12.65
CA GLU A 143 6.10 -20.01 12.50
C GLU A 143 5.30 -20.99 13.36
N ALA A 144 5.05 -20.65 14.62
CA ALA A 144 4.23 -21.46 15.52
C ALA A 144 2.80 -21.64 15.00
N ARG A 145 2.20 -20.59 14.42
CA ARG A 145 0.87 -20.66 13.78
C ARG A 145 0.93 -21.48 12.49
N CYS A 146 1.93 -21.29 11.65
CA CYS A 146 2.15 -22.14 10.46
C CYS A 146 2.20 -23.62 10.83
N ALA A 147 2.98 -23.99 11.84
CA ALA A 147 3.05 -25.35 12.36
C ALA A 147 1.68 -25.86 12.84
N LYS A 148 0.95 -25.05 13.63
CA LYS A 148 -0.41 -25.39 14.12
C LYS A 148 -1.41 -25.66 13.00
N TYR A 149 -1.33 -24.93 11.88
CA TYR A 149 -2.26 -25.03 10.75
C TYR A 149 -1.73 -25.89 9.59
N GLY A 150 -0.59 -26.55 9.74
CA GLY A 150 0.01 -27.39 8.70
C GLY A 150 0.46 -26.63 7.46
N VAL A 151 0.79 -25.33 7.61
CA VAL A 151 1.29 -24.49 6.52
C VAL A 151 2.82 -24.55 6.51
N PRO A 152 3.46 -25.02 5.42
CA PRO A 152 4.91 -25.03 5.33
C PRO A 152 5.45 -23.60 5.25
N VAL A 153 6.48 -23.30 6.03
CA VAL A 153 7.25 -22.07 5.90
C VAL A 153 8.32 -22.32 4.84
N ASP A 154 8.20 -21.67 3.69
CA ASP A 154 9.19 -21.73 2.62
C ASP A 154 10.45 -20.95 3.00
N GLY A 155 11.57 -21.23 2.30
CA GLY A 155 12.74 -20.36 2.39
C GLY A 155 12.37 -18.92 2.01
N ASN A 156 13.12 -17.94 2.50
CA ASN A 156 12.81 -16.53 2.31
C ASN A 156 12.44 -16.24 0.83
N ALA A 157 11.30 -15.61 0.59
CA ALA A 157 10.75 -15.23 -0.70
C ALA A 157 11.76 -14.43 -1.54
N HIS A 158 12.68 -13.74 -0.87
CA HIS A 158 13.79 -13.03 -1.49
C HIS A 158 14.94 -13.93 -1.95
N GLU A 159 15.07 -15.14 -1.43
CA GLU A 159 16.04 -16.16 -1.85
C GLU A 159 15.50 -17.09 -2.94
N SER A 160 14.17 -17.31 -2.95
CA SER A 160 13.51 -18.05 -4.03
C SER A 160 13.42 -17.27 -5.35
N TRP A 161 13.85 -15.99 -5.35
CA TRP A 161 14.13 -15.18 -6.55
C TRP A 161 15.39 -15.69 -7.27
N LYS A 162 15.40 -16.96 -7.67
CA LYS A 162 16.48 -17.59 -8.45
C LYS A 162 16.33 -17.39 -9.96
N GLY A 163 15.21 -16.85 -10.42
CA GLY A 163 15.04 -16.47 -11.80
C GLY A 163 15.59 -15.08 -12.02
N GLU A 164 16.61 -14.94 -12.88
CA GLU A 164 16.69 -13.72 -13.68
C GLU A 164 15.28 -13.47 -14.22
N ARG A 165 14.74 -12.27 -14.00
CA ARG A 165 13.47 -11.89 -14.62
C ARG A 165 13.61 -12.25 -16.10
N PRO A 166 12.79 -13.17 -16.66
CA PRO A 166 12.98 -13.62 -18.02
C PRO A 166 13.07 -12.37 -18.91
N PRO A 167 14.01 -12.33 -19.87
CA PRO A 167 14.26 -11.11 -20.64
C PRO A 167 12.97 -10.54 -21.26
N GLU A 168 12.00 -11.41 -21.62
CA GLU A 168 10.66 -11.00 -22.06
C GLU A 168 9.77 -10.33 -20.99
N ALA A 169 9.99 -10.55 -19.69
CA ALA A 169 9.28 -9.90 -18.58
C ALA A 169 9.94 -8.60 -18.10
N ARG A 170 11.12 -8.25 -18.64
CA ARG A 170 11.68 -6.90 -18.47
C ARG A 170 10.92 -5.95 -19.38
N GLU A 171 9.81 -5.41 -18.88
CA GLU A 171 9.22 -4.21 -19.47
C GLU A 171 10.35 -3.20 -19.65
N THR A 172 10.66 -2.88 -20.91
CA THR A 172 11.71 -1.91 -21.23
C THR A 172 11.35 -0.57 -20.59
N ASP A 173 12.34 0.23 -20.22
CA ASP A 173 12.07 1.57 -19.69
C ASP A 173 11.20 2.40 -20.65
N ALA A 174 11.33 2.15 -21.96
CA ALA A 174 10.46 2.69 -23.00
C ALA A 174 9.00 2.25 -22.83
N ALA A 175 8.72 0.94 -22.70
CA ALA A 175 7.37 0.43 -22.50
C ALA A 175 6.77 0.94 -21.17
N ARG A 176 7.58 1.04 -20.11
CA ARG A 176 7.17 1.62 -18.82
C ARG A 176 6.84 3.11 -18.95
N LEU A 177 7.63 3.86 -19.71
CA LEU A 177 7.40 5.28 -19.97
C LEU A 177 6.12 5.48 -20.80
N GLU A 178 5.92 4.68 -21.84
CA GLU A 178 4.73 4.70 -22.68
C GLU A 178 3.45 4.42 -21.87
N ARG A 179 3.48 3.39 -21.02
CA ARG A 179 2.35 3.05 -20.14
C ARG A 179 2.03 4.18 -19.15
N ARG A 180 3.05 4.87 -18.62
CA ARG A 180 2.89 6.05 -17.77
C ARG A 180 2.28 7.23 -18.53
N SER A 181 2.76 7.49 -19.75
CA SER A 181 2.23 8.53 -20.64
C SER A 181 0.77 8.27 -21.00
N ALA A 182 0.42 7.04 -21.38
CA ALA A 182 -0.95 6.65 -21.67
C ALA A 182 -1.88 6.80 -20.46
N LYS A 183 -1.41 6.42 -19.25
CA LYS A 183 -2.17 6.62 -18.01
C LYS A 183 -2.41 8.10 -17.71
N ARG A 184 -1.40 8.96 -17.94
CA ARG A 184 -1.52 10.41 -17.78
C ARG A 184 -2.51 10.99 -18.79
N ALA A 185 -2.42 10.62 -20.06
CA ALA A 185 -3.34 11.05 -21.11
C ALA A 185 -4.81 10.68 -20.79
N ARG A 186 -5.05 9.46 -20.29
CA ARG A 186 -6.40 9.04 -19.83
C ARG A 186 -6.92 9.88 -18.66
N ALA A 187 -6.05 10.24 -17.71
CA ALA A 187 -6.43 11.10 -16.60
C ALA A 187 -6.77 12.52 -17.07
N GLU A 188 -5.96 13.09 -17.97
CA GLU A 188 -6.20 14.41 -18.56
C GLU A 188 -7.50 14.43 -19.39
N ALA A 189 -7.77 13.38 -20.18
CA ALA A 189 -9.02 13.22 -20.92
C ALA A 189 -10.23 13.16 -19.98
N ARG A 190 -10.13 12.42 -18.87
CA ARG A 190 -11.20 12.34 -17.85
C ARG A 190 -11.48 13.70 -17.19
N GLU A 191 -10.45 14.48 -16.88
CA GLU A 191 -10.63 15.83 -16.34
C GLU A 191 -11.21 16.82 -17.37
N ARG A 192 -10.86 16.67 -18.66
CA ARG A 192 -11.50 17.43 -19.74
C ARG A 192 -13.00 17.14 -19.82
N LEU A 193 -13.40 15.87 -19.84
CA LEU A 193 -14.81 15.47 -19.85
C LEU A 193 -15.60 16.03 -18.65
N LYS A 194 -14.99 16.06 -17.45
CA LYS A 194 -15.61 16.68 -16.28
C LYS A 194 -15.83 18.18 -16.45
N ARG A 195 -14.86 18.90 -17.02
CA ARG A 195 -14.99 20.34 -17.30
C ARG A 195 -16.06 20.61 -18.35
N ASP A 196 -16.10 19.82 -19.42
CA ASP A 196 -17.09 19.95 -20.47
C ASP A 196 -18.51 19.68 -19.92
N ALA A 197 -18.67 18.65 -19.08
CA ALA A 197 -19.93 18.35 -18.39
C ALA A 197 -20.34 19.38 -17.33
N ALA A 198 -19.39 20.14 -16.77
CA ALA A 198 -19.68 21.26 -15.87
C ALA A 198 -20.07 22.52 -16.67
N GLY A 199 -19.39 22.79 -17.78
CA GLY A 199 -19.71 23.90 -18.70
C GLY A 199 -21.07 23.73 -19.38
N ALA A 200 -21.44 22.51 -19.75
CA ALA A 200 -22.78 22.20 -20.30
C ALA A 200 -23.92 22.45 -19.29
N ARG A 201 -23.64 22.46 -17.99
CA ARG A 201 -24.59 22.81 -16.93
C ARG A 201 -24.60 24.31 -16.59
N GLY A 202 -23.80 25.12 -17.28
CA GLY A 202 -23.78 26.58 -17.21
C GLY A 202 -24.99 27.29 -17.84
N GLY A 203 -26.00 26.54 -18.28
CA GLY A 203 -27.35 27.07 -18.48
C GLY A 203 -27.96 27.43 -17.13
N SER A 204 -27.63 28.63 -16.65
CA SER A 204 -28.18 29.27 -15.46
C SER A 204 -29.71 29.32 -15.55
N SER A 205 -30.38 28.28 -15.06
CA SER A 205 -31.72 28.45 -14.53
C SER A 205 -31.56 29.24 -13.24
N VAL A 206 -31.70 30.55 -13.33
CA VAL A 206 -31.97 31.40 -12.19
C VAL A 206 -33.31 30.93 -11.64
N TRP A 207 -33.28 30.08 -10.61
CA TRP A 207 -34.46 29.80 -9.81
C TRP A 207 -34.71 31.03 -8.96
N THR A 208 -35.53 31.96 -9.44
CA THR A 208 -36.09 33.02 -8.60
C THR A 208 -36.97 32.36 -7.55
N ARG A 209 -36.56 32.51 -6.29
CA ARG A 209 -37.30 32.02 -5.13
C ARG A 209 -38.53 32.91 -4.93
N THR A 210 -39.65 32.57 -5.54
CA THR A 210 -40.96 33.03 -5.06
C THR A 210 -41.43 32.09 -3.96
N ALA A 211 -41.63 32.65 -2.76
CA ALA A 211 -42.23 31.96 -1.61
C ALA A 211 -43.76 31.95 -1.70
N PRO A 212 -44.50 31.21 -0.84
CA PRO A 212 -44.26 29.86 -0.33
C PRO A 212 -45.40 28.90 -0.73
N GLY A 213 -45.06 27.69 -1.16
CA GLY A 213 -46.02 26.62 -1.44
C GLY A 213 -45.28 25.33 -1.76
N PHE A 214 -45.07 24.50 -0.75
CA PHE A 214 -44.25 23.29 -0.85
C PHE A 214 -45.09 22.13 -1.38
N GLU A 215 -45.20 21.97 -2.71
CA GLU A 215 -45.63 20.72 -3.32
C GLU A 215 -44.40 19.88 -3.71
N ARG A 216 -44.28 18.69 -3.11
CA ARG A 216 -43.32 17.67 -3.54
C ARG A 216 -43.75 17.15 -4.92
N ARG A 217 -43.06 17.55 -5.98
CA ARG A 217 -43.08 16.83 -7.26
C ARG A 217 -41.89 15.88 -7.33
N ASP A 218 -42.21 14.59 -7.42
CA ASP A 218 -41.27 13.49 -7.60
C ASP A 218 -40.53 13.58 -8.95
N HIS A 219 -39.41 14.30 -8.97
CA HIS A 219 -38.49 14.31 -10.12
C HIS A 219 -37.47 13.17 -10.10
N CYS A 220 -37.54 12.25 -9.13
CA CYS A 220 -36.52 11.19 -8.96
C CYS A 220 -36.69 10.00 -9.93
N ALA A 221 -37.85 9.81 -10.56
CA ALA A 221 -38.10 8.60 -11.37
C ALA A 221 -37.52 8.64 -12.79
N ARG A 222 -37.23 9.81 -13.37
CA ARG A 222 -36.76 9.91 -14.78
C ARG A 222 -35.24 9.82 -14.96
N GLY A 223 -34.45 10.21 -13.96
CA GLY A 223 -32.98 10.14 -14.05
C GLY A 223 -32.41 8.71 -13.98
N ALA A 224 -33.07 7.80 -13.25
CA ALA A 224 -32.59 6.44 -13.05
C ALA A 224 -32.90 5.47 -14.20
N ALA A 225 -33.76 5.86 -15.15
CA ALA A 225 -34.05 5.07 -16.35
C ALA A 225 -32.97 5.28 -17.42
N TRP A 226 -32.55 6.52 -17.65
CA TRP A 226 -31.57 6.87 -18.67
C TRP A 226 -30.18 6.26 -18.40
N ILE A 227 -29.69 6.32 -17.16
CA ILE A 227 -28.40 5.73 -16.77
C ILE A 227 -28.38 4.21 -16.96
N ARG A 228 -29.52 3.53 -16.80
CA ARG A 228 -29.64 2.08 -16.99
C ARG A 228 -29.65 1.67 -18.46
N GLU A 229 -30.09 2.53 -19.37
CA GLU A 229 -30.05 2.26 -20.82
C GLU A 229 -28.67 2.52 -21.43
N GLU A 230 -27.94 3.55 -20.97
CA GLU A 230 -26.57 3.79 -21.43
C GLU A 230 -25.60 2.68 -20.97
N CYS A 231 -25.70 2.22 -19.72
CA CYS A 231 -24.86 1.12 -19.24
C CYS A 231 -25.11 -0.22 -19.98
N LYS A 232 -26.28 -0.41 -20.59
CA LYS A 232 -26.59 -1.62 -21.40
C LYS A 232 -26.01 -1.56 -22.81
N ARG A 233 -25.83 -0.35 -23.37
CA ARG A 233 -25.21 -0.16 -24.69
C ARG A 233 -23.71 -0.38 -24.67
N ASP A 234 -23.04 0.09 -23.62
CA ASP A 234 -21.58 -0.06 -23.47
C ASP A 234 -21.15 -1.49 -23.12
N ALA A 235 -22.05 -2.33 -22.59
CA ALA A 235 -21.77 -3.73 -22.29
C ALA A 235 -21.94 -4.67 -23.50
N ALA A 236 -22.49 -4.17 -24.62
CA ALA A 236 -22.79 -4.95 -25.82
C ALA A 236 -21.86 -4.65 -27.02
N ALA A 237 -20.86 -3.78 -26.83
CA ALA A 237 -19.83 -3.41 -27.80
C ALA A 237 -18.45 -3.87 -27.31
#